data_AF-A0A9X6TKB8-F1
#
_entry.id   AF-A0A9X6TKB8-F1
#
_cell.length_a   1.000
_cell.length_b   1.000
_cell.length_c   1.000
_cell.angle_alpha   90.00
_cell.angle_beta   90.00
_cell.angle_gamma   90.00
#
_symmetry.space_group_name_H-M   'P 1'
#
loop_
_entity.id
_entity.type
_entity.pdbx_description
1 polymer ?
#
loop_
_entity_poly.entity_id
_entity_poly.type
_entity_poly.pdbx_seq_one_letter_code
_entity_poly.pdbx_strand_id
1 'polypeptide(L)' 'MKLDQQEQAVIIGNTIMMLGGHEEVTNYVDPKKLAKVSDIHNELYDNTTPRERREAMISLLNKTMDEFVGNK' A
#
# COMPACT_ATOMS: atom_id res chain seq x y z
N MET A 1 -5.44 -5.73 12.22
CA MET A 1 -6.48 -6.10 11.22
C MET A 1 -5.95 -7.03 10.14
N LYS A 2 -6.83 -7.68 9.36
CA LYS A 2 -6.47 -8.32 8.09
C LYS A 2 -6.66 -7.32 6.94
N LEU A 3 -5.59 -7.10 6.17
CA LEU A 3 -5.60 -6.24 4.98
C LEU A 3 -5.81 -7.05 3.71
N ASP A 4 -6.64 -6.52 2.81
CA ASP A 4 -6.71 -7.02 1.44
C ASP A 4 -5.55 -6.49 0.57
N GLN A 5 -5.48 -6.96 -0.66
CA GLN A 5 -4.37 -6.64 -1.57
C GLN A 5 -4.35 -5.17 -2.01
N GLN A 6 -5.52 -4.52 -2.14
CA GLN A 6 -5.58 -3.10 -2.51
C GLN A 6 -5.16 -2.22 -1.34
N GLU A 7 -5.60 -2.55 -0.13
CA GLU A 7 -5.18 -1.86 1.09
C GLU A 7 -3.66 -2.01 1.32
N GLN A 8 -3.10 -3.20 1.06
CA GLN A 8 -1.65 -3.42 1.09
C GLN A 8 -0.93 -2.59 0.02
N ALA A 9 -1.45 -2.53 -1.20
CA ALA A 9 -0.87 -1.72 -2.26
C ALA A 9 -0.84 -0.23 -1.88
N VAL A 10 -1.92 0.29 -1.27
CA VAL A 10 -1.99 1.67 -0.79
C VAL A 10 -0.91 1.96 0.25
N ILE A 11 -0.80 1.15 1.32
CA ILE A 11 0.18 1.44 2.38
C ILE A 11 1.61 1.31 1.85
N ILE A 12 1.89 0.33 0.98
CA ILE A 12 3.22 0.12 0.40
C ILE A 12 3.61 1.29 -0.51
N GLY A 13 2.74 1.66 -1.47
CA GLY A 13 3.01 2.75 -2.41
C GLY A 13 3.25 4.09 -1.70
N ASN A 14 2.39 4.42 -0.73
CA ASN A 14 2.56 5.64 0.06
C ASN A 14 3.84 5.62 0.91
N THR A 15 4.16 4.49 1.54
CA THR A 15 5.38 4.36 2.35
C THR A 15 6.64 4.52 1.51
N ILE A 16 6.68 3.91 0.32
CA ILE A 16 7.81 4.09 -0.62
C ILE A 16 7.99 5.56 -0.98
N MET A 17 6.90 6.25 -1.32
CA MET A 17 6.95 7.67 -1.68
C MET A 17 7.43 8.55 -0.52
N MET A 18 6.97 8.29 0.72
CA MET A 18 7.42 9.04 1.90
C MET A 18 8.90 8.79 2.24
N LEU A 19 9.43 7.63 1.90
CA LEU A 19 10.84 7.26 2.14
C LEU A 19 11.79 7.76 1.04
N GLY A 20 11.36 8.63 0.13
CA GLY A 20 12.21 9.15 -0.94
C GLY A 20 12.15 8.36 -2.25
N GLY A 21 11.14 7.49 -2.40
CA GLY A 21 10.89 6.74 -3.62
C GLY A 21 11.71 5.45 -3.74
N HIS A 22 11.58 4.78 -4.89
CA HIS A 22 12.20 3.47 -5.13
C HIS A 22 13.71 3.47 -5.00
N GLU A 23 14.39 4.54 -5.42
CA GLU A 23 15.86 4.63 -5.37
C GLU A 23 16.35 4.55 -3.91
N GLU A 24 15.79 5.38 -3.03
CA GLU A 24 16.17 5.39 -1.61
C GLU A 24 15.78 4.08 -0.92
N VAL A 25 14.56 3.58 -1.18
CA VAL A 25 14.06 2.35 -0.55
C VAL A 25 14.89 1.11 -0.93
N THR A 26 15.46 1.07 -2.13
CA THR A 26 16.29 -0.05 -2.62
C THR A 26 17.53 -0.29 -1.73
N ASN A 27 17.98 0.72 -0.97
CA ASN A 27 19.09 0.57 -0.03
C ASN A 27 18.72 -0.27 1.22
N TYR A 28 17.43 -0.41 1.54
CA TYR A 28 16.96 -1.01 2.79
C TYR A 28 16.15 -2.29 2.60
N VAL A 29 15.66 -2.56 1.39
CA VAL A 29 14.83 -3.74 1.08
C VAL A 29 15.38 -4.52 -0.11
N ASP A 30 15.02 -5.80 -0.21
CA ASP A 30 15.40 -6.65 -1.34
C ASP A 30 14.88 -6.05 -2.67
N PRO A 31 15.76 -5.68 -3.61
CA PRO A 31 15.37 -5.07 -4.88
C PRO A 31 14.43 -5.95 -5.71
N LYS A 32 14.57 -7.29 -5.61
CA LYS A 32 13.68 -8.23 -6.32
C LYS A 32 12.27 -8.21 -5.74
N LYS A 33 12.14 -8.04 -4.43
CA LYS A 33 10.83 -7.88 -3.78
C LYS A 33 10.20 -6.55 -4.16
N LEU A 34 10.99 -5.47 -4.17
CA LEU A 34 10.51 -4.14 -4.55
C LEU A 34 10.03 -4.10 -6.01
N ALA A 35 10.76 -4.74 -6.93
CA ALA A 35 10.35 -4.88 -8.32
C ALA A 35 8.99 -5.62 -8.43
N LYS A 36 8.89 -6.79 -7.79
CA LYS A 36 7.64 -7.58 -7.79
C LYS A 36 6.45 -6.83 -7.19
N VAL A 37 6.68 -6.06 -6.12
CA VAL A 37 5.65 -5.21 -5.49
C VAL A 37 5.20 -4.12 -6.46
N SER A 38 6.12 -3.53 -7.21
CA SER A 38 5.81 -2.52 -8.21
C SER A 38 4.94 -3.09 -9.33
N ASP A 39 5.27 -4.29 -9.81
CA ASP A 39 4.47 -4.97 -10.85
C ASP A 39 3.03 -5.22 -10.37
N ILE A 40 2.87 -5.76 -9.16
CA ILE A 40 1.54 -6.01 -8.56
C ILE A 40 0.79 -4.70 -8.31
N HIS A 41 1.47 -3.67 -7.80
CA HIS A 41 0.86 -2.36 -7.56
C HIS A 41 0.36 -1.73 -8.87
N ASN A 42 1.17 -1.80 -9.94
CA ASN A 42 0.80 -1.27 -11.25
C ASN A 42 -0.38 -2.04 -11.85
N GLU A 43 -0.38 -3.38 -11.77
CA GLU A 43 -1.51 -4.20 -12.21
C GLU A 43 -2.80 -3.85 -11.46
N LEU A 44 -2.73 -3.67 -10.13
CA LEU A 44 -3.89 -3.25 -9.34
C LEU A 44 -4.34 -1.84 -9.71
N TYR A 45 -3.40 -0.93 -9.93
CA TYR A 45 -3.71 0.43 -10.37
C TYR A 45 -4.45 0.37 -11.70
N ASP A 46 -3.88 -0.26 -12.73
CA ASP A 46 -4.46 -0.31 -14.08
C ASP A 46 -5.86 -0.96 -14.11
N ASN A 47 -6.13 -1.92 -13.22
CA ASN A 47 -7.41 -2.62 -13.15
C ASN A 47 -8.44 -2.01 -12.19
N THR A 48 -8.14 -0.88 -11.54
CA THR A 48 -9.06 -0.24 -10.59
C THR A 48 -9.41 1.18 -10.99
N THR A 49 -10.65 1.57 -10.70
CA THR A 49 -11.12 2.94 -10.87
C THR A 49 -10.60 3.85 -9.75
N PRO A 50 -10.52 5.18 -9.98
CA PRO A 50 -10.19 6.13 -8.92
C PRO A 50 -11.12 6.05 -7.70
N ARG A 51 -12.39 5.64 -7.90
CA ARG A 51 -13.35 5.45 -6.80
C ARG A 51 -12.97 4.25 -5.93
N GLU A 52 -12.71 3.09 -6.52
CA GLU A 52 -12.31 1.87 -5.80
C GLU A 52 -11.02 2.08 -5.00
N ARG A 53 -10.03 2.75 -5.60
CA ARG A 53 -8.79 3.10 -4.88
C ARG A 53 -9.06 4.00 -3.67
N ARG A 54 -10.00 4.95 -3.79
CA ARG A 54 -10.40 5.81 -2.67
C ARG A 54 -11.09 5.01 -1.56
N GLU A 55 -11.96 4.08 -1.93
CA GLU A 55 -12.62 3.19 -0.98
C GLU A 55 -11.59 2.32 -0.23
N ALA A 56 -10.60 1.77 -0.93
CA ALA A 56 -9.49 1.04 -0.32
C ALA A 56 -8.67 1.91 0.65
N MET A 57 -8.37 3.17 0.28
CA MET A 57 -7.68 4.12 1.17
C MET A 57 -8.48 4.41 2.44
N ILE A 58 -9.80 4.63 2.32
CA ILE A 58 -10.68 4.90 3.46
C ILE A 58 -10.80 3.65 4.35
N SER A 59 -10.97 2.48 3.76
CA SER A 59 -11.04 1.20 4.48
C SER A 59 -9.75 0.91 5.25
N LEU A 60 -8.59 1.06 4.59
CA LEU A 60 -7.28 0.95 5.23
C LEU A 60 -7.16 1.90 6.43
N LEU A 61 -7.55 3.16 6.27
CA LEU A 61 -7.48 4.15 7.33
C LEU A 61 -8.37 3.76 8.51
N ASN A 62 -9.62 3.39 8.25
CA ASN A 62 -10.55 2.99 9.30
C ASN A 62 -10.04 1.79 10.11
N LYS A 63 -9.63 0.72 9.42
CA LYS A 63 -9.08 -0.48 10.07
C LYS A 63 -7.81 -0.17 10.87
N THR A 64 -6.96 0.74 10.36
CA THR A 64 -5.75 1.17 11.07
C THR A 64 -6.10 1.93 12.35
N MET A 65 -7.07 2.84 12.29
CA MET A 65 -7.53 3.59 13.46
C MET A 65 -8.16 2.67 14.50
N ASP A 66 -9.04 1.75 14.09
CA ASP A 66 -9.70 0.78 14.97
C ASP A 66 -8.66 -0.05 15.76
N GLU A 67 -7.65 -0.59 15.07
CA GLU A 67 -6.56 -1.32 15.71
C GLU A 67 -5.72 -0.41 16.62
N PHE A 68 -5.40 0.82 16.17
CA PHE A 68 -4.55 1.75 16.92
C PHE A 68 -5.17 2.21 18.24
N VAL A 69 -6.47 2.46 18.27
CA VAL A 69 -7.19 2.88 19.49
C VAL A 69 -7.67 1.71 20.35
N GLY A 70 -7.44 0.46 19.90
CA GLY A 70 -7.81 -0.75 20.64
C GLY A 70 -9.28 -1.16 20.52
N ASN A 71 -10.02 -0.59 19.56
CA ASN A 71 -11.39 -0.98 19.25
C ASN A 71 -11.35 -2.17 18.28
N LYS A 72 -11.27 -3.39 18.81
CA LYS A 72 -11.32 -4.63 18.01
C LYS A 72 -12.73 -5.06 17.64
#